data_AF-A0A2K9C5F4-F1
#
_entry.id   AF-A0A2K9C5F4-F1
#
_cell.length_a   1.000
_cell.length_b   1.000
_cell.length_c   1.000
_cell.angle_alpha   90.00
_cell.angle_beta   90.00
_cell.angle_gamma   90.00
#
_symmetry.space_group_name_H-M   'P 1'
#
loop_
_entity.id
_entity.type
_entity.pdbx_description
1 polymer ?
#
loop_
_entity_poly.entity_id
_entity_poly.type
_entity_poly.pdbx_seq_one_letter_code
_entity_poly.pdbx_strand_id
1 'polypeptide(L)'
;MDEEQTKIDSYWQQMRQFSSSRTNFWISLLSELCLTIIPFIALWLVVGPDFRAYSFNVYISKLHSNFGILIAIIIGYFVYALLFNTILFFVRLQKADSFTYTCGLAIVGASIILNGAWMINWEVAKQTEMLKIFIRFLLAVVLGIIGVIFGVLLTNLARNWAYKIEEEDREILSAYRQGLPVPSKHHLRVVRAEKLAQKHEADRQELELFKEQLNTRLLESYEDKKANEKAAIIRAKLDKKESKKRKQKIS
;
A
#
# COMPACT_ATOMS: atom_id res chain seq x y z
N MET A 1 22.10 34.29 -16.44
CA MET A 1 22.07 32.86 -16.77
C MET A 1 22.17 32.02 -15.50
N ASP A 2 21.10 31.49 -14.94
CA ASP A 2 19.86 32.13 -14.45
C ASP A 2 19.25 31.06 -13.54
N GLU A 3 18.98 31.38 -12.28
CA GLU A 3 18.29 30.47 -11.34
C GLU A 3 16.95 29.95 -11.90
N GLU A 4 16.38 30.69 -12.86
CA GLU A 4 15.17 30.32 -13.57
C GLU A 4 15.42 29.25 -14.64
N GLN A 5 16.55 29.32 -15.37
CA GLN A 5 16.97 28.27 -16.31
C GLN A 5 17.32 26.96 -15.58
N THR A 6 18.00 27.03 -14.44
CA THR A 6 18.31 25.83 -13.64
C THR A 6 17.05 25.19 -13.03
N LYS A 7 16.04 25.99 -12.65
CA LYS A 7 14.72 25.48 -12.21
C LYS A 7 13.94 24.82 -13.36
N ILE A 8 13.94 25.43 -14.54
CA ILE A 8 13.28 24.88 -15.72
C ILE A 8 13.93 23.56 -16.13
N ASP A 9 15.27 23.49 -16.16
CA ASP A 9 16.01 22.27 -16.47
C ASP A 9 15.75 21.16 -15.43
N SER A 10 15.65 21.51 -14.14
CA SER A 10 15.28 20.59 -13.06
C SER A 10 13.86 20.03 -13.24
N TYR A 11 12.88 20.85 -13.62
CA TYR A 11 11.50 20.42 -13.87
C TYR A 11 11.43 19.42 -15.04
N TRP A 12 12.06 19.72 -16.17
CA TRP A 12 12.05 18.82 -17.33
C TRP A 12 12.86 17.54 -17.10
N GLN A 13 13.87 17.56 -16.24
CA GLN A 13 14.58 16.35 -15.80
C GLN A 13 13.68 15.48 -14.92
N GLN A 14 12.98 16.06 -13.95
CA GLN A 14 12.01 15.33 -13.12
C GLN A 14 10.89 14.73 -13.96
N MET A 15 10.36 15.46 -14.95
CA MET A 15 9.32 14.96 -15.83
C MET A 15 9.80 13.82 -16.76
N ARG A 16 11.05 13.87 -17.24
CA ARG A 16 11.68 12.77 -17.99
C ARG A 16 11.97 11.55 -17.12
N GLN A 17 12.40 11.74 -15.88
CA GLN A 17 12.55 10.65 -14.92
C GLN A 17 11.20 10.00 -14.59
N PHE A 18 10.15 10.83 -14.47
CA PHE A 18 8.79 10.34 -14.25
C PHE A 18 8.28 9.52 -15.44
N SER A 19 8.45 9.98 -16.68
CA SER A 19 7.99 9.23 -17.86
C SER A 19 8.77 7.93 -18.08
N SER A 20 10.09 7.92 -17.82
CA SER A 20 10.92 6.71 -17.94
C SER A 20 10.62 5.66 -16.86
N SER A 21 10.03 6.06 -15.73
CA SER A 21 9.64 5.14 -14.65
C SER A 21 8.33 4.38 -14.89
N ARG A 22 7.53 4.78 -15.89
CA ARG A 22 6.18 4.25 -16.14
C ARG A 22 6.07 3.53 -17.47
N THR A 23 5.07 2.67 -17.58
CA THR A 23 4.73 2.04 -18.86
C THR A 23 4.19 3.11 -19.83
N ASN A 24 4.53 2.99 -21.12
CA ASN A 24 3.91 3.85 -22.13
C ASN A 24 2.38 3.68 -22.06
N PHE A 25 1.65 4.79 -22.04
CA PHE A 25 0.19 4.81 -21.90
C PHE A 25 -0.51 3.86 -22.88
N TRP A 26 -0.12 3.85 -24.15
CA TRP A 26 -0.78 3.00 -25.16
C TRP A 26 -0.55 1.52 -24.95
N ILE A 27 0.65 1.15 -24.50
CA ILE A 27 0.99 -0.24 -24.17
C ILE A 27 0.16 -0.66 -22.96
N SER A 28 0.11 0.19 -21.92
CA SER A 28 -0.68 -0.06 -20.72
C SER A 28 -2.17 -0.24 -21.04
N LEU A 29 -2.74 0.68 -21.84
CA LEU A 29 -4.14 0.61 -22.25
C LEU A 29 -4.45 -0.68 -23.03
N LEU A 30 -3.61 -1.05 -24.00
CA LEU A 30 -3.80 -2.25 -24.80
C LEU A 30 -3.69 -3.52 -23.94
N SER A 31 -2.70 -3.57 -23.04
CA SER A 31 -2.56 -4.70 -22.11
C SER A 31 -3.77 -4.83 -21.19
N GLU A 32 -4.29 -3.74 -20.63
CA GLU A 32 -5.47 -3.79 -19.77
C GLU A 32 -6.72 -4.18 -20.56
N LEU A 33 -6.86 -3.73 -21.81
CA LEU A 33 -7.95 -4.18 -22.67
C LEU A 33 -7.92 -5.70 -22.86
N CYS A 34 -6.76 -6.28 -23.17
CA CYS A 34 -6.64 -7.71 -23.42
C CYS A 34 -6.68 -8.58 -22.14
N LEU A 35 -6.16 -8.08 -21.02
CA LEU A 35 -6.02 -8.86 -19.79
C LEU A 35 -7.21 -8.74 -18.85
N THR A 36 -7.86 -7.57 -18.79
CA THR A 36 -8.96 -7.32 -17.85
C THR A 36 -10.27 -7.04 -18.58
N ILE A 37 -10.35 -6.01 -19.41
CA ILE A 37 -11.63 -5.51 -19.93
C ILE A 37 -12.32 -6.51 -20.86
N ILE A 38 -11.64 -7.01 -21.90
CA ILE A 38 -12.22 -7.95 -22.88
C ILE A 38 -12.61 -9.27 -22.19
N PRO A 39 -11.73 -9.93 -21.40
CA PRO A 39 -12.10 -11.14 -20.69
C PRO A 39 -13.24 -10.93 -19.70
N PHE A 40 -13.29 -9.79 -19.00
CA PHE A 40 -14.41 -9.42 -18.15
C PHE A 40 -15.72 -9.35 -18.94
N ILE A 41 -15.77 -8.62 -20.05
CA ILE A 41 -16.99 -8.48 -20.86
C ILE A 41 -17.45 -9.86 -21.36
N ALA A 42 -16.52 -10.68 -21.83
CA ALA A 42 -16.82 -12.04 -22.28
C ALA A 42 -17.42 -12.90 -21.14
N LEU A 43 -16.81 -12.85 -19.94
CA LEU A 43 -17.34 -13.55 -18.76
C LEU A 43 -18.70 -13.00 -18.34
N TRP A 44 -18.87 -11.69 -18.29
CA TRP A 44 -20.13 -11.06 -17.88
C TRP A 44 -21.28 -11.44 -18.83
N LEU A 45 -21.02 -11.57 -20.13
CA LEU A 45 -22.02 -12.05 -21.09
C LEU A 45 -22.37 -13.54 -20.92
N VAL A 46 -21.36 -14.40 -20.67
CA VAL A 46 -21.54 -15.86 -20.63
C VAL A 46 -22.04 -16.36 -19.27
N VAL A 47 -21.51 -15.83 -18.17
CA VAL A 47 -21.80 -16.28 -16.80
C VAL A 47 -22.47 -15.22 -15.94
N GLY A 48 -22.67 -14.00 -16.46
CA GLY A 48 -23.32 -12.94 -15.71
C GLY A 48 -24.83 -13.14 -15.62
N PRO A 49 -25.45 -12.81 -14.48
CA PRO A 49 -26.89 -12.97 -14.25
C PRO A 49 -27.77 -12.01 -15.05
N ASP A 50 -27.21 -10.90 -15.53
CA ASP A 50 -27.95 -9.82 -16.18
C ASP A 50 -28.45 -10.20 -17.58
N PHE A 51 -27.73 -11.10 -18.27
CA PHE A 51 -28.03 -11.55 -19.63
C PHE A 51 -28.78 -12.89 -19.65
N ARG A 52 -29.47 -13.23 -18.57
CA ARG A 52 -30.16 -14.52 -18.39
C ARG A 52 -31.21 -14.88 -19.46
N ALA A 53 -31.70 -13.88 -20.18
CA ALA A 53 -32.67 -14.06 -21.27
C ALA A 53 -32.02 -14.53 -22.58
N TYR A 54 -30.69 -14.48 -22.70
CA TYR A 54 -29.96 -14.87 -23.90
C TYR A 54 -29.55 -16.35 -23.86
N SER A 55 -29.64 -17.03 -25.01
CA SER A 55 -29.44 -18.48 -25.13
C SER A 55 -28.01 -18.97 -24.85
N PHE A 56 -27.01 -18.11 -25.02
CA PHE A 56 -25.60 -18.42 -24.75
C PHE A 56 -25.21 -18.23 -23.28
N ASN A 57 -26.11 -17.71 -22.45
CA ASN A 57 -25.85 -17.47 -21.03
C ASN A 57 -26.01 -18.78 -20.22
N VAL A 58 -24.95 -19.15 -19.51
CA VAL A 58 -24.87 -20.41 -18.76
C VAL A 58 -25.27 -20.23 -17.28
N TYR A 59 -25.56 -18.98 -16.86
CA TYR A 59 -25.86 -18.67 -15.47
C TYR A 59 -27.07 -19.45 -14.94
N ILE A 60 -28.22 -19.33 -15.60
CA ILE A 60 -29.46 -20.03 -15.17
C ILE A 60 -29.30 -21.54 -15.24
N SER A 61 -28.70 -22.06 -16.33
CA SER A 61 -28.70 -23.49 -16.62
C SER A 61 -27.74 -24.30 -15.76
N LYS A 62 -26.61 -23.72 -15.30
CA LYS A 62 -25.58 -24.47 -14.55
C LYS A 62 -25.05 -23.80 -13.28
N LEU A 63 -25.14 -22.47 -13.17
CA LEU A 63 -24.43 -21.72 -12.12
C LEU A 63 -25.35 -21.18 -11.03
N HIS A 64 -26.64 -20.95 -11.31
CA HIS A 64 -27.58 -20.37 -10.35
C HIS A 64 -27.71 -21.22 -9.08
N SER A 65 -27.74 -22.56 -9.22
CA SER A 65 -27.78 -23.48 -8.08
C SER A 65 -26.41 -23.79 -7.47
N ASN A 66 -25.31 -23.37 -8.12
CA ASN A 66 -23.93 -23.74 -7.77
C ASN A 66 -23.04 -22.50 -7.67
N PHE A 67 -23.36 -21.61 -6.71
CA PHE A 67 -22.65 -20.34 -6.51
C PHE A 67 -21.13 -20.50 -6.29
N GLY A 68 -20.68 -21.62 -5.71
CA GLY A 68 -19.25 -21.92 -5.54
C GLY A 68 -18.47 -22.05 -6.85
N ILE A 69 -19.10 -22.58 -7.91
CA ILE A 69 -18.46 -22.68 -9.24
C ILE A 69 -18.31 -21.29 -9.86
N LEU A 70 -19.31 -20.41 -9.68
CA LEU A 70 -19.20 -19.02 -10.13
C LEU A 70 -18.03 -18.31 -9.44
N ILE A 71 -17.90 -18.45 -8.11
CA ILE A 71 -16.77 -17.89 -7.38
C ILE A 71 -15.44 -18.43 -7.93
N ALA A 72 -15.34 -19.74 -8.18
CA ALA A 72 -14.13 -20.34 -8.74
C ALA A 72 -13.76 -19.78 -10.11
N ILE A 73 -14.74 -19.55 -11.00
CA ILE A 73 -14.53 -18.92 -12.32
C ILE A 73 -14.01 -17.49 -12.15
N ILE A 74 -14.60 -16.71 -11.24
CA ILE A 74 -14.19 -15.33 -10.98
C ILE A 74 -12.79 -15.25 -10.37
N ILE A 75 -12.45 -16.15 -9.44
CA ILE A 75 -11.08 -16.28 -8.92
C ILE A 75 -10.13 -16.67 -10.06
N GLY A 76 -10.53 -17.61 -10.93
CA GLY A 76 -9.75 -18.01 -12.10
C GLY A 76 -9.46 -16.85 -13.05
N TYR A 77 -10.44 -15.98 -13.30
CA TYR A 77 -10.27 -14.74 -14.06
C TYR A 77 -9.26 -13.79 -13.41
N PHE A 78 -9.36 -13.57 -12.10
CA PHE A 78 -8.43 -12.72 -11.37
C PHE A 78 -6.99 -13.27 -11.42
N VAL A 79 -6.84 -14.59 -11.21
CA VAL A 79 -5.54 -15.28 -11.30
C VAL A 79 -4.98 -15.20 -12.73
N TYR A 80 -5.82 -15.39 -13.75
CA TYR A 80 -5.43 -15.21 -15.15
C TYR A 80 -4.88 -13.81 -15.39
N ALA A 81 -5.61 -12.76 -15.02
CA ALA A 81 -5.20 -11.38 -15.25
C ALA A 81 -3.87 -11.07 -14.56
N LEU A 82 -3.71 -11.48 -13.29
CA LEU A 82 -2.47 -11.30 -12.55
C LEU A 82 -1.30 -12.10 -13.12
N LEU A 83 -1.51 -13.35 -13.51
CA LEU A 83 -0.46 -14.21 -14.05
C LEU A 83 0.10 -13.63 -15.35
N PHE A 84 -0.77 -13.26 -16.28
CA PHE A 84 -0.34 -12.68 -17.55
C PHE A 84 0.28 -11.29 -17.38
N ASN A 85 -0.25 -10.45 -16.49
CA ASN A 85 0.39 -9.18 -16.15
C ASN A 85 1.80 -9.40 -15.56
N THR A 86 1.96 -10.43 -14.72
CA THR A 86 3.27 -10.83 -14.18
C THR A 86 4.24 -11.26 -15.27
N ILE A 87 3.77 -12.04 -16.26
CA ILE A 87 4.59 -12.42 -17.43
C ILE A 87 5.03 -11.18 -18.21
N LEU A 88 4.11 -10.25 -18.51
CA LEU A 88 4.43 -9.01 -19.22
C LEU A 88 5.41 -8.11 -18.46
N PHE A 89 5.32 -8.09 -17.12
CA PHE A 89 6.28 -7.43 -16.25
C PHE A 89 7.68 -8.06 -16.38
N PHE A 90 7.82 -9.39 -16.31
CA PHE A 90 9.11 -10.07 -16.43
C PHE A 90 9.74 -9.92 -17.83
N VAL A 91 8.92 -9.89 -18.88
CA VAL A 91 9.37 -9.63 -20.27
C VAL A 91 9.69 -8.14 -20.51
N ARG A 92 9.53 -7.28 -19.48
CA ARG A 92 9.78 -5.83 -19.53
C ARG A 92 8.88 -5.06 -20.50
N LEU A 93 7.74 -5.62 -20.89
CA LEU A 93 6.71 -4.93 -21.68
C LEU A 93 5.89 -3.97 -20.82
N GLN A 94 5.70 -4.31 -19.55
CA GLN A 94 5.06 -3.45 -18.56
C GLN A 94 5.99 -3.17 -17.37
N LYS A 95 5.83 -2.00 -16.77
CA LYS A 95 6.42 -1.61 -15.50
C LYS A 95 5.52 -2.02 -14.34
N ALA A 96 6.02 -1.88 -13.12
CA ALA A 96 5.34 -2.32 -11.91
C ALA A 96 3.99 -1.62 -11.65
N ASP A 97 3.76 -0.42 -12.21
CA ASP A 97 2.51 0.32 -12.06
C ASP A 97 1.29 -0.40 -12.66
N SER A 98 1.51 -1.27 -13.66
CA SER A 98 0.47 -2.11 -14.28
C SER A 98 -0.35 -2.92 -13.26
N PHE A 99 0.28 -3.47 -12.23
CA PHE A 99 -0.40 -4.29 -11.21
C PHE A 99 -1.53 -3.53 -10.51
N THR A 100 -1.39 -2.21 -10.34
CA THR A 100 -2.43 -1.38 -9.72
C THR A 100 -3.69 -1.34 -10.59
N TYR A 101 -3.52 -1.14 -11.89
CA TYR A 101 -4.61 -1.07 -12.85
C TYR A 101 -5.25 -2.43 -13.05
N THR A 102 -4.45 -3.48 -13.25
CA THR A 102 -4.94 -4.85 -13.42
C THR A 102 -5.78 -5.30 -12.22
N CYS A 103 -5.29 -5.10 -10.99
CA CYS A 103 -6.05 -5.48 -9.78
C CYS A 103 -7.35 -4.69 -9.64
N GLY A 104 -7.28 -3.36 -9.82
CA GLY A 104 -8.44 -2.49 -9.73
C GLY A 104 -9.53 -2.91 -10.72
N LEU A 105 -9.18 -3.02 -12.00
CA LEU A 105 -10.13 -3.38 -13.07
C LEU A 105 -10.65 -4.82 -12.92
N ALA A 106 -9.80 -5.78 -12.57
CA ALA A 106 -10.22 -7.17 -12.37
C ALA A 106 -11.20 -7.31 -11.19
N ILE A 107 -10.95 -6.60 -10.09
CA ILE A 107 -11.85 -6.64 -8.91
C ILE A 107 -13.15 -5.90 -9.18
N VAL A 108 -13.13 -4.77 -9.91
CA VAL A 108 -14.36 -4.12 -10.38
C VAL A 108 -15.18 -5.09 -11.24
N GLY A 109 -14.57 -5.71 -12.24
CA GLY A 109 -15.27 -6.67 -13.10
C GLY A 109 -15.84 -7.87 -12.34
N ALA A 110 -15.05 -8.45 -11.44
CA ALA A 110 -15.47 -9.53 -10.54
C ALA A 110 -16.66 -9.10 -9.66
N SER A 111 -16.61 -7.90 -9.10
CA SER A 111 -17.66 -7.38 -8.24
C SER A 111 -18.98 -7.20 -8.98
N ILE A 112 -18.96 -6.72 -10.22
CA ILE A 112 -20.17 -6.53 -11.03
C ILE A 112 -20.89 -7.87 -11.21
N ILE A 113 -20.15 -8.94 -11.53
CA ILE A 113 -20.72 -10.26 -11.75
C ILE A 113 -21.25 -10.87 -10.44
N LEU A 114 -20.45 -10.83 -9.36
CA LEU A 114 -20.83 -11.43 -8.08
C LEU A 114 -21.98 -10.69 -7.39
N ASN A 115 -21.94 -9.36 -7.37
CA ASN A 115 -23.02 -8.53 -6.85
C ASN A 115 -24.30 -8.73 -7.67
N GLY A 116 -24.16 -8.89 -8.98
CA GLY A 116 -25.25 -9.25 -9.86
C GLY A 116 -25.94 -10.55 -9.41
N ALA A 117 -25.14 -11.56 -9.08
CA ALA A 117 -25.61 -12.92 -8.86
C ALA A 117 -26.34 -13.04 -7.52
N TRP A 118 -25.80 -12.42 -6.48
CA TRP A 118 -26.42 -12.40 -5.16
C TRP A 118 -27.72 -11.59 -5.14
N MET A 119 -27.77 -10.44 -5.81
CA MET A 119 -28.96 -9.58 -5.80
C MET A 119 -30.11 -10.08 -6.69
N ILE A 120 -29.96 -11.21 -7.39
CA ILE A 120 -31.00 -11.74 -8.28
C ILE A 120 -32.25 -12.18 -7.50
N ASN A 121 -32.06 -12.67 -6.26
CA ASN A 121 -33.13 -13.16 -5.39
C ASN A 121 -33.67 -12.08 -4.45
N TRP A 122 -33.22 -10.82 -4.62
CA TRP A 122 -33.66 -9.73 -3.77
C TRP A 122 -35.04 -9.25 -4.21
N GLU A 123 -36.08 -9.80 -3.58
CA GLU A 123 -37.48 -9.37 -3.73
C GLU A 123 -37.71 -8.04 -3.02
N VAL A 124 -37.10 -6.97 -3.54
CA VAL A 124 -37.51 -5.61 -3.21
C VAL A 124 -38.50 -5.18 -4.30
N ALA A 125 -39.64 -4.60 -3.91
CA ALA A 125 -40.76 -4.27 -4.80
C ALA A 125 -40.31 -3.69 -6.17
N LYS A 126 -41.00 -4.03 -7.26
CA LYS A 126 -40.64 -3.71 -8.68
C LYS A 126 -40.18 -2.27 -8.98
N GLN A 127 -40.49 -1.28 -8.13
CA GLN A 127 -39.97 0.09 -8.21
C GLN A 127 -38.49 0.24 -7.79
N THR A 128 -37.79 -0.85 -7.45
CA THR A 128 -36.42 -0.83 -6.88
C THR A 128 -35.31 -1.36 -7.78
N GLU A 129 -35.57 -1.64 -9.06
CA GLU A 129 -34.49 -2.05 -9.99
C GLU A 129 -33.39 -0.97 -10.12
N MET A 130 -33.78 0.30 -10.14
CA MET A 130 -32.82 1.42 -10.10
C MET A 130 -32.00 1.45 -8.81
N LEU A 131 -32.61 1.12 -7.67
CA LEU A 131 -31.92 1.05 -6.38
C LEU A 131 -30.91 -0.12 -6.38
N LYS A 132 -31.27 -1.28 -6.95
CA LYS A 132 -30.34 -2.41 -7.10
C LYS A 132 -29.14 -2.04 -7.95
N ILE A 133 -29.35 -1.38 -9.09
CA ILE A 133 -28.27 -0.90 -9.96
C ILE A 133 -27.37 0.09 -9.20
N PHE A 134 -27.97 1.03 -8.46
CA PHE A 134 -27.22 2.00 -7.66
C PHE A 134 -26.35 1.33 -6.57
N ILE A 135 -26.91 0.37 -5.83
CA ILE A 135 -26.16 -0.38 -4.80
C ILE A 135 -25.05 -1.22 -5.44
N ARG A 136 -25.31 -1.88 -6.57
CA ARG A 136 -24.29 -2.62 -7.34
C ARG A 136 -23.13 -1.72 -7.74
N PHE A 137 -23.44 -0.52 -8.23
CA PHE A 137 -22.44 0.47 -8.61
C PHE A 137 -21.62 0.92 -7.40
N LEU A 138 -22.27 1.25 -6.27
CA LEU A 138 -21.58 1.65 -5.05
C LEU A 138 -20.64 0.56 -4.53
N LEU A 139 -21.11 -0.70 -4.48
CA LEU A 139 -20.28 -1.84 -4.08
C LEU A 139 -19.11 -2.07 -5.04
N ALA A 140 -19.34 -1.92 -6.35
CA ALA A 140 -18.27 -2.05 -7.34
C ALA A 140 -17.20 -0.97 -7.19
N VAL A 141 -17.59 0.27 -6.87
CA VAL A 141 -16.65 1.37 -6.58
C VAL A 141 -15.84 1.05 -5.32
N VAL A 142 -16.48 0.65 -4.21
CA VAL A 142 -15.79 0.30 -2.96
C VAL A 142 -14.81 -0.86 -3.16
N LEU A 143 -15.24 -1.93 -3.84
CA LEU A 143 -14.38 -3.06 -4.15
C LEU A 143 -13.26 -2.68 -5.12
N GLY A 144 -13.52 -1.79 -6.07
CA GLY A 144 -12.49 -1.22 -6.94
C GLY A 144 -11.41 -0.46 -6.18
N ILE A 145 -11.78 0.34 -5.18
CA ILE A 145 -10.82 1.02 -4.29
C ILE A 145 -9.98 0.01 -3.53
N ILE A 146 -10.60 -1.04 -2.96
CA ILE A 146 -9.89 -2.13 -2.28
C ILE A 146 -8.91 -2.82 -3.26
N GLY A 147 -9.34 -3.04 -4.50
CA GLY A 147 -8.50 -3.64 -5.54
C GLY A 147 -7.32 -2.78 -5.94
N VAL A 148 -7.50 -1.46 -6.02
CA VAL A 148 -6.40 -0.51 -6.25
C VAL A 148 -5.41 -0.56 -5.08
N ILE A 149 -5.88 -0.56 -3.83
CA ILE A 149 -5.01 -0.67 -2.64
C ILE A 149 -4.18 -1.95 -2.71
N PHE A 150 -4.82 -3.09 -3.01
CA PHE A 150 -4.13 -4.37 -3.18
C PHE A 150 -3.11 -4.32 -4.32
N GLY A 151 -3.47 -3.74 -5.46
CA GLY A 151 -2.57 -3.56 -6.60
C GLY A 151 -1.39 -2.63 -6.31
N VAL A 152 -1.56 -1.61 -5.47
CA VAL A 152 -0.47 -0.74 -5.01
C VAL A 152 0.53 -1.52 -4.14
N LEU A 153 0.06 -2.41 -3.27
CA LEU A 153 0.95 -3.29 -2.49
C LEU A 153 1.78 -4.18 -3.42
N LEU A 154 1.15 -4.82 -4.42
CA LEU A 154 1.86 -5.61 -5.43
C LEU A 154 2.84 -4.78 -6.25
N THR A 155 2.45 -3.57 -6.65
CA THR A 155 3.30 -2.61 -7.37
C THR A 155 4.56 -2.29 -6.56
N ASN A 156 4.41 -2.02 -5.26
CA ASN A 156 5.53 -1.73 -4.38
C ASN A 156 6.47 -2.93 -4.23
N LEU A 157 5.92 -4.15 -4.10
CA LEU A 157 6.72 -5.37 -4.06
C LEU A 157 7.50 -5.58 -5.35
N ALA A 158 6.84 -5.46 -6.51
CA ALA A 158 7.45 -5.61 -7.82
C ALA A 158 8.53 -4.54 -8.07
N ARG A 159 8.28 -3.29 -7.67
CA ARG A 159 9.24 -2.19 -7.79
C ARG A 159 10.46 -2.39 -6.90
N ASN A 160 10.26 -2.80 -5.64
CA ASN A 160 11.36 -3.08 -4.73
C ASN A 160 12.25 -4.22 -5.26
N TRP A 161 11.63 -5.26 -5.83
CA TRP A 161 12.35 -6.35 -6.48
C TRP A 161 13.15 -5.87 -7.70
N ALA A 162 12.57 -5.01 -8.55
CA ALA A 162 13.26 -4.45 -9.70
C ALA A 162 14.46 -3.58 -9.29
N TYR A 163 14.30 -2.72 -8.28
CA TYR A 163 15.40 -1.89 -7.74
C TYR A 163 16.53 -2.73 -7.18
N LYS A 164 16.21 -3.81 -6.47
CA LYS A 164 17.21 -4.74 -5.95
C LYS A 164 18.08 -5.34 -7.05
N ILE A 165 17.49 -5.67 -8.20
CA ILE A 165 18.23 -6.20 -9.35
C ILE A 165 19.08 -5.11 -10.00
N GLU A 166 18.52 -3.91 -10.16
CA GLU A 166 19.25 -2.80 -10.77
C GLU A 166 20.47 -2.38 -9.93
N GLU A 167 20.37 -2.39 -8.61
CA GLU A 167 21.51 -2.16 -7.71
C GLU A 167 22.59 -3.24 -7.88
N GLU A 168 22.20 -4.52 -7.90
CA GLU A 168 23.14 -5.63 -8.14
C GLU A 168 23.85 -5.49 -9.49
N ASP A 169 23.11 -5.18 -10.55
CA ASP A 169 23.67 -5.00 -11.89
C ASP A 169 24.61 -3.78 -11.96
N ARG A 170 24.30 -2.69 -11.25
CA ARG A 170 25.17 -1.50 -11.15
C ARG A 170 26.47 -1.79 -10.41
N GLU A 171 26.44 -2.54 -9.31
CA GLU A 171 27.63 -2.96 -8.55
C GLU A 171 28.53 -3.88 -9.38
N ILE A 172 27.95 -4.82 -10.13
CA ILE A 172 28.67 -5.69 -11.06
C ILE A 172 29.35 -4.87 -12.16
N LEU A 173 28.61 -3.92 -12.74
CA LEU A 173 29.11 -3.10 -13.85
C LEU A 173 30.18 -2.09 -13.39
N SER A 174 30.09 -1.55 -12.18
CA SER A 174 31.12 -0.68 -11.62
C SER A 174 32.41 -1.44 -11.31
N ALA A 175 32.32 -2.64 -10.72
CA ALA A 175 33.46 -3.51 -10.48
C ALA A 175 34.18 -3.87 -11.79
N TYR A 176 33.41 -4.21 -12.83
CA TYR A 176 33.95 -4.47 -14.16
C TYR A 176 34.69 -3.26 -14.75
N ARG A 177 34.10 -2.05 -14.66
CA ARG A 177 34.73 -0.81 -15.16
C ARG A 177 36.01 -0.44 -14.41
N GLN A 178 36.10 -0.79 -13.14
CA GLN A 178 37.27 -0.51 -12.29
C GLN A 178 38.35 -1.60 -12.38
N GLY A 179 38.13 -2.66 -13.16
CA GLY A 179 39.05 -3.80 -13.25
C GLY A 179 39.12 -4.63 -11.96
N LEU A 180 38.14 -4.48 -11.07
CA LEU A 180 38.02 -5.25 -9.84
C LEU A 180 37.40 -6.63 -10.12
N PRO A 181 37.65 -7.64 -9.26
CA PRO A 181 36.99 -8.93 -9.38
C PRO A 181 35.48 -8.76 -9.30
N VAL A 182 34.77 -9.26 -10.32
CA VAL A 182 33.31 -9.13 -10.42
C VAL A 182 32.64 -9.87 -9.25
N PRO A 183 31.89 -9.18 -8.38
CA PRO A 183 31.31 -9.81 -7.21
C PRO A 183 30.21 -10.79 -7.63
N SER A 184 30.21 -11.99 -7.02
CA SER A 184 29.12 -12.94 -7.24
C SER A 184 27.85 -12.47 -6.54
N LYS A 185 26.67 -12.87 -7.03
CA LYS A 185 25.38 -12.55 -6.39
C LYS A 185 25.32 -13.02 -4.94
N HIS A 186 25.98 -14.13 -4.61
CA HIS A 186 26.08 -14.61 -3.23
C HIS A 186 26.90 -13.64 -2.37
N HIS A 187 28.03 -13.16 -2.87
CA HIS A 187 28.86 -12.17 -2.18
C HIS A 187 28.09 -10.87 -1.91
N LEU A 188 27.35 -10.36 -2.89
CA LEU A 188 26.51 -9.15 -2.71
C LEU A 188 25.40 -9.33 -1.67
N ARG A 189 24.93 -10.57 -1.44
CA ARG A 189 23.94 -10.87 -0.38
C ARG A 189 24.60 -10.87 1.00
N VAL A 190 25.80 -11.45 1.12
CA VAL A 190 26.57 -11.46 2.36
C VAL A 190 26.93 -10.05 2.79
N VAL A 191 27.48 -9.23 1.89
CA VAL A 191 27.81 -7.82 2.17
C VAL A 191 26.59 -7.02 2.64
N ARG A 192 25.41 -7.27 2.06
CA ARG A 192 24.16 -6.63 2.52
C ARG A 192 23.75 -7.10 3.90
N ALA A 193 23.85 -8.41 4.19
CA ALA A 193 23.55 -8.94 5.51
C ALA A 193 24.49 -8.35 6.58
N GLU A 194 25.79 -8.21 6.26
CA GLU A 194 26.77 -7.57 7.14
C GLU A 194 26.46 -6.09 7.39
N LYS A 195 26.18 -5.31 6.35
CA LYS A 195 25.77 -3.89 6.51
C LYS A 195 24.51 -3.75 7.36
N LEU A 196 23.55 -4.65 7.19
CA LEU A 196 22.29 -4.64 7.92
C LEU A 196 22.51 -5.02 9.40
N ALA A 197 23.39 -5.99 9.67
CA ALA A 197 23.81 -6.34 11.03
C ALA A 197 24.52 -5.16 11.73
N GLN A 198 25.47 -4.51 11.04
CA GLN A 198 26.16 -3.32 11.57
C GLN A 198 25.18 -2.18 11.88
N LYS A 199 24.20 -1.94 11.00
CA LYS A 199 23.17 -0.94 11.25
C LYS A 199 22.33 -1.29 12.48
N HIS A 200 21.93 -2.54 12.65
CA HIS A 200 21.19 -2.97 13.84
C HIS A 200 22.01 -2.82 15.12
N GLU A 201 23.31 -3.07 15.08
CA GLU A 201 24.20 -2.82 16.21
C GLU A 201 24.27 -1.34 16.56
N ALA A 202 24.41 -0.46 15.54
CA ALA A 202 24.39 0.99 15.74
C ALA A 202 23.05 1.49 16.30
N ASP A 203 21.92 1.07 15.73
CA ASP A 203 20.58 1.43 16.19
C ASP A 203 20.36 0.97 17.65
N ARG A 204 20.93 -0.19 18.02
CA ARG A 204 20.85 -0.72 19.39
C ARG A 204 21.67 0.12 20.37
N GLN A 205 22.88 0.52 20.00
CA GLN A 205 23.71 1.41 20.81
C GLN A 205 23.02 2.78 21.00
N GLU A 206 22.41 3.32 19.95
CA GLU A 206 21.65 4.57 20.03
C GLU A 206 20.44 4.44 20.98
N LEU A 207 19.72 3.31 20.91
CA LEU A 207 18.63 2.99 21.83
C LEU A 207 19.09 2.85 23.29
N GLU A 208 20.27 2.30 23.54
CA GLU A 208 20.85 2.18 24.87
C GLU A 208 21.22 3.55 25.44
N LEU A 209 21.89 4.40 24.65
CA LEU A 209 22.18 5.79 25.02
C LEU A 209 20.89 6.59 25.27
N PHE A 210 19.87 6.41 24.43
CA PHE A 210 18.58 7.07 24.60
C PHE A 210 17.87 6.64 25.89
N LYS A 211 17.93 5.35 26.24
CA LYS A 211 17.39 4.83 27.52
C LYS A 211 18.11 5.44 28.72
N GLU A 212 19.43 5.55 28.67
CA GLU A 212 20.21 6.17 29.74
C GLU A 212 19.82 7.64 29.92
N GLN A 213 19.75 8.41 28.83
CA GLN A 213 19.31 9.81 28.86
C GLN A 213 17.89 9.97 29.45
N LEU A 214 16.98 9.06 29.10
CA LEU A 214 15.60 9.08 29.59
C LEU A 214 15.54 8.76 31.08
N ASN A 215 16.33 7.81 31.56
CA ASN A 215 16.46 7.49 32.99
C ASN A 215 17.01 8.69 33.79
N THR A 216 18.05 9.36 33.28
CA THR A 216 18.60 10.56 33.93
C THR A 216 17.55 11.66 34.04
N ARG A 217 16.84 11.96 32.95
CA ARG A 217 15.75 12.97 32.95
C ARG A 217 14.61 12.60 33.89
N LEU A 218 14.26 11.32 33.98
CA LEU A 218 13.24 10.86 34.92
C LEU A 218 13.67 11.07 36.37
N LEU A 219 14.91 10.76 36.72
CA LEU A 219 15.47 10.97 38.05
C LEU A 219 15.48 12.47 38.41
N GLU A 220 16.00 13.32 37.52
CA GLU A 220 15.98 14.79 37.70
C GLU A 220 14.56 15.30 37.94
N SER A 221 13.60 14.89 37.11
CA SER A 221 12.19 15.31 37.24
C SER A 221 11.54 14.83 38.55
N TYR A 222 11.97 13.68 39.07
CA TYR A 222 11.48 13.13 40.33
C TYR A 222 12.09 13.87 41.53
N GLU A 223 13.39 14.17 41.48
CA GLU A 223 14.08 14.96 42.50
C GLU A 223 13.52 16.38 42.59
N ASP A 224 13.28 17.03 41.45
CA ASP A 224 12.65 18.36 41.37
C ASP A 224 11.25 18.37 41.98
N LYS A 225 10.41 17.37 41.66
CA LYS A 225 9.08 17.22 42.29
C LYS A 225 9.20 17.07 43.80
N LYS A 226 10.10 16.21 44.28
CA LYS A 226 10.31 15.96 45.71
C LYS A 226 10.85 17.20 46.44
N ALA A 227 11.72 17.97 45.81
CA ALA A 227 12.23 19.24 46.33
C ALA A 227 11.12 20.29 46.44
N ASN A 228 10.29 20.41 45.39
CA ASN A 228 9.15 21.31 45.36
C ASN A 228 8.09 20.96 46.43
N GLU A 229 7.79 19.67 46.62
CA GLU A 229 6.90 19.21 47.69
C GLU A 229 7.44 19.55 49.08
N LYS A 230 8.74 19.29 49.33
CA LYS A 230 9.39 19.67 50.59
C LYS A 230 9.34 21.18 50.83
N ALA A 231 9.64 21.99 49.81
CA ALA A 231 9.58 23.44 49.90
C ALA A 231 8.16 23.95 50.20
N ALA A 232 7.13 23.35 49.58
CA ALA A 232 5.73 23.66 49.84
C ALA A 232 5.32 23.32 51.28
N ILE A 233 5.75 22.17 51.82
CA ILE A 233 5.52 21.79 53.21
C ILE A 233 6.18 22.78 54.18
N ILE A 234 7.42 23.20 53.90
CA ILE A 234 8.14 24.18 54.73
C ILE A 234 7.43 25.54 54.72
N ARG A 235 7.02 26.03 53.53
CA ARG A 235 6.25 27.29 53.40
C ARG A 235 4.95 27.22 54.18
N ALA A 236 4.17 26.14 54.03
CA ALA A 236 2.93 25.96 54.78
C ALA A 236 3.13 25.92 56.31
N LYS A 237 4.27 25.38 56.78
CA LYS A 237 4.63 25.42 58.22
C LYS A 237 5.01 26.83 58.68
N LEU A 238 5.72 27.61 57.86
CA LEU A 238 6.09 28.99 58.16
C LEU A 238 4.84 29.90 58.18
N ASP A 239 3.95 29.77 57.21
CA ASP A 239 2.68 30.54 57.15
C ASP A 239 1.77 30.25 58.36
N LYS A 240 1.72 29.00 58.81
CA LYS A 240 1.01 28.61 60.04
C LYS A 240 1.64 29.22 61.30
N LYS A 241 2.96 29.41 61.34
CA LYS A 241 3.65 30.08 62.46
C LYS A 241 3.40 31.59 62.44
N GLU A 242 3.45 32.22 61.27
CA GLU A 242 3.19 33.66 61.13
C GLU A 242 1.74 34.02 61.47
N SER A 243 0.77 33.26 60.97
CA SER A 243 -0.65 33.47 61.29
C SER A 243 -0.95 33.32 62.77
N LYS A 244 -0.31 32.37 63.47
CA LYS A 244 -0.39 32.24 64.94
C LYS A 244 0.21 33.46 65.67
N LYS A 245 1.39 33.94 65.25
CA LYS A 245 2.00 35.15 65.82
C LYS A 245 1.15 36.41 65.59
N ARG A 246 0.54 36.56 64.41
CA ARG A 246 -0.38 37.67 64.11
C ARG A 246 -1.61 37.62 65.01
N LYS A 247 -2.20 36.45 65.23
CA LYS A 247 -3.33 36.28 66.16
C LYS A 247 -2.97 36.58 67.62
N GLN A 248 -1.76 36.23 68.06
CA GLN A 248 -1.27 36.54 69.41
C GLN A 248 -0.92 38.01 69.64
N LYS A 249 -0.66 38.79 68.58
CA LYS A 249 -0.42 40.24 68.68
C LYS A 249 -1.70 41.09 68.68
N ILE A 250 -2.84 40.48 68.34
CA ILE A 250 -4.15 41.14 68.23
C ILE A 250 -5.06 40.78 69.43
N SER A 251 -4.64 39.80 70.24
CA SER A 251 -5.20 39.48 71.57
C SER A 251 -4.37 40.16 72.65
#